data_AF-A0A1Q3T3G0-F1
#
_entry.id   AF-A0A1Q3T3G0-F1
#
_cell.length_a   1.000
_cell.length_b   1.000
_cell.length_c   1.000
_cell.angle_alpha   90.00
_cell.angle_beta   90.00
_cell.angle_gamma   90.00
#
_symmetry.space_group_name_H-M   'P 1'
#
loop_
_entity.id
_entity.type
_entity.pdbx_description
1 polymer ?
#
loop_
_entity_poly.entity_id
_entity_poly.type
_entity_poly.pdbx_seq_one_letter_code
_entity_poly.pdbx_strand_id
1 'polypeptide(L)'
;MKNFISKLIILPLIVFSSCVFAEKIIINRQPVTLQQQGEIYVVPQDYKVAQDYQYVTINGKQRACFLDKRPDFVNLDVVSINVQTATGVAAATWNCYSLDPTYFEIIQTK
;
A
#
# COMPACT_ATOMS: atom_id res chain seq x y z
N MET A 1 53.71 29.09 14.58
CA MET A 1 53.38 27.74 14.11
C MET A 1 51.86 27.53 14.21
N LYS A 2 51.26 27.13 13.08
CA LYS A 2 50.10 26.23 12.97
C LYS A 2 48.74 26.70 13.52
N ASN A 3 48.11 27.60 12.75
CA ASN A 3 46.67 27.84 12.74
C ASN A 3 45.95 26.57 12.23
N PHE A 4 45.65 25.60 13.10
CA PHE A 4 45.02 24.32 12.68
C PHE A 4 43.90 23.83 13.60
N ILE A 5 43.43 24.63 14.55
CA ILE A 5 42.43 24.17 15.54
C ILE A 5 40.98 24.37 15.04
N SER A 6 40.74 25.19 14.02
CA SER A 6 39.37 25.58 13.62
C SER A 6 38.67 24.66 12.59
N LYS A 7 39.27 23.53 12.19
CA LYS A 7 38.71 22.67 11.11
C LYS A 7 38.13 21.33 11.59
N LEU A 8 38.08 21.06 12.89
CA LEU A 8 37.76 19.73 13.41
C LEU A 8 36.41 19.64 14.16
N ILE A 9 35.42 20.45 13.79
CA ILE A 9 34.09 20.44 14.45
C ILE A 9 32.98 19.89 13.53
N ILE A 10 33.24 19.72 12.23
CA ILE A 10 32.20 19.30 11.25
C ILE A 10 32.13 17.76 11.10
N LEU A 11 33.11 17.02 11.60
CA LEU A 11 33.21 15.57 11.38
C LEU A 11 32.23 14.68 12.21
N PRO A 12 31.67 15.07 13.37
CA PRO A 12 30.79 14.14 14.11
C PRO A 12 29.35 14.07 13.59
N LEU A 13 28.95 14.87 12.57
CA LEU A 13 27.56 14.88 12.09
C LEU A 13 27.16 13.72 11.15
N ILE A 14 28.10 12.88 10.70
CA ILE A 14 27.83 11.87 9.65
C ILE A 14 27.40 10.50 10.24
N VAL A 15 27.51 10.29 11.55
CA VAL A 15 27.37 8.92 12.13
C VAL A 15 25.93 8.55 12.53
N PHE A 16 24.95 9.45 12.40
CA PHE A 16 23.54 9.17 12.74
C PHE A 16 22.63 9.07 11.51
N SER A 17 23.08 8.41 10.43
CA SER A 17 22.13 7.89 9.44
C SER A 17 21.38 6.71 10.05
N SER A 18 20.25 7.00 10.68
CA SER A 18 19.26 5.99 11.02
C SER A 18 18.81 5.31 9.73
N CYS A 19 18.93 3.98 9.67
CA CYS A 19 18.24 3.20 8.66
C CYS A 19 16.74 3.39 8.90
N VAL A 20 16.10 4.27 8.12
CA VAL A 20 14.63 4.37 8.09
C VAL A 20 14.15 3.09 7.43
N PHE A 21 13.80 2.10 8.25
CA PHE A 21 13.00 0.98 7.78
C PHE A 21 11.61 1.54 7.49
N ALA A 22 11.17 1.46 6.24
CA ALA A 22 9.81 1.82 5.88
C ALA A 22 8.85 0.90 6.65
N GLU A 23 7.87 1.49 7.33
CA GLU A 23 6.84 0.75 8.05
C GLU A 23 6.02 -0.09 7.06
N LYS A 24 5.87 -1.39 7.33
CA LYS A 24 5.10 -2.30 6.47
C LYS A 24 3.61 -2.12 6.72
N ILE A 25 2.82 -2.26 5.66
CA ILE A 25 1.36 -2.31 5.77
C ILE A 25 0.96 -3.69 6.26
N ILE A 26 0.38 -3.73 7.46
CA ILE A 26 -0.11 -4.97 8.07
C ILE A 26 -1.48 -5.33 7.48
N ILE A 27 -1.55 -6.46 6.79
CA ILE A 27 -2.79 -7.06 6.28
C ILE A 27 -3.26 -8.11 7.28
N ASN A 28 -4.31 -7.76 8.02
CA ASN A 28 -4.88 -8.60 9.09
C ASN A 28 -6.32 -9.08 8.82
N ARG A 29 -6.88 -8.70 7.67
CA ARG A 29 -8.25 -9.04 7.24
C ARG A 29 -8.22 -10.10 6.13
N GLN A 30 -9.32 -10.82 5.97
CA GLN A 30 -9.48 -11.75 4.85
C GLN A 30 -9.73 -10.98 3.55
N PRO A 31 -9.25 -11.50 2.41
CA PRO A 31 -9.44 -10.83 1.12
C PRO A 31 -10.90 -10.97 0.68
N VAL A 32 -11.47 -9.86 0.20
CA VAL A 32 -12.82 -9.86 -0.34
C VAL A 32 -12.78 -10.16 -1.83
N THR A 33 -13.61 -11.12 -2.26
CA THR A 33 -13.72 -11.43 -3.69
C THR A 33 -14.69 -10.46 -4.35
N LEU A 34 -14.21 -9.72 -5.34
CA LEU A 34 -15.04 -8.80 -6.10
C LEU A 34 -15.78 -9.55 -7.20
N GLN A 35 -17.05 -9.22 -7.43
CA GLN A 35 -17.82 -9.76 -8.54
C GLN A 35 -17.64 -8.86 -9.77
N GLN A 36 -17.16 -9.42 -10.87
CA GLN A 36 -17.04 -8.67 -12.11
C GLN A 36 -18.39 -8.63 -12.85
N GLN A 37 -18.87 -7.43 -13.16
CA GLN A 37 -20.07 -7.15 -13.94
C GLN A 37 -19.68 -6.31 -15.16
N GLY A 38 -19.31 -6.99 -16.26
CA GLY A 38 -18.77 -6.32 -17.44
C GLY A 38 -17.40 -5.69 -17.14
N GLU A 39 -17.32 -4.36 -17.23
CA GLU A 39 -16.10 -3.57 -17.00
C GLU A 39 -15.95 -3.06 -15.55
N ILE A 40 -16.96 -3.29 -14.71
CA ILE A 40 -17.02 -2.79 -13.32
C ILE A 40 -16.95 -3.97 -12.36
N TYR A 41 -16.27 -3.77 -11.24
CA TYR A 41 -16.28 -4.69 -10.11
C TYR A 41 -17.26 -4.23 -9.05
N VAL A 42 -18.00 -5.16 -8.47
CA VAL A 42 -18.99 -4.89 -7.43
C VAL A 42 -18.52 -5.52 -6.13
N VAL A 43 -18.53 -4.72 -5.06
CA VAL A 43 -18.26 -5.19 -3.70
C VAL A 43 -19.51 -5.85 -3.11
N PRO A 44 -19.37 -6.85 -2.23
CA PRO A 44 -20.49 -7.40 -1.46
C PRO A 44 -21.25 -6.32 -0.68
N GLN A 45 -22.54 -6.53 -0.44
CA GLN A 45 -23.42 -5.53 0.18
C GLN A 45 -23.03 -5.17 1.62
N ASP A 46 -22.42 -6.12 2.33
CA ASP A 46 -21.89 -5.99 3.69
C ASP A 46 -20.46 -5.43 3.74
N TYR A 47 -19.83 -5.23 2.57
CA TYR A 47 -18.46 -4.73 2.51
C TYR A 47 -18.39 -3.24 2.83
N LYS A 48 -17.59 -2.91 3.84
CA LYS A 48 -17.25 -1.53 4.18
C LYS A 48 -15.88 -1.20 3.60
N VAL A 49 -15.88 -0.26 2.65
CA VAL A 49 -14.64 0.31 2.11
C VAL A 49 -13.87 0.97 3.25
N ALA A 50 -12.66 0.51 3.50
CA ALA A 50 -11.80 1.08 4.52
C ALA A 50 -11.12 2.36 4.01
N GLN A 51 -10.61 3.20 4.90
CA GLN A 51 -9.91 4.43 4.48
C GLN A 51 -8.45 4.17 4.10
N ASP A 52 -7.85 3.09 4.59
CA ASP A 52 -6.43 2.76 4.45
C ASP A 52 -6.15 1.98 3.17
N TYR A 53 -6.68 0.77 3.07
CA TYR A 53 -6.52 -0.14 1.94
C TYR A 53 -7.69 -1.11 1.85
N GLN A 54 -7.96 -1.58 0.64
CA GLN A 54 -8.91 -2.66 0.37
C GLN A 54 -8.12 -3.93 0.07
N TYR A 55 -8.33 -4.98 0.85
CA TYR A 55 -7.71 -6.27 0.57
C TYR A 55 -8.67 -7.15 -0.20
N VAL A 56 -8.34 -7.45 -1.46
CA VAL A 56 -9.27 -8.10 -2.39
C VAL A 56 -8.61 -9.20 -3.20
N THR A 57 -9.45 -10.10 -3.72
CA THR A 57 -9.04 -11.10 -4.73
C THR A 57 -9.57 -10.68 -6.10
N ILE A 58 -8.66 -10.51 -7.06
CA ILE A 58 -8.96 -10.19 -8.46
C ILE A 58 -8.32 -11.26 -9.34
N ASN A 59 -9.10 -11.95 -10.16
CA ASN A 59 -8.64 -13.05 -11.03
C ASN A 59 -7.83 -14.12 -10.27
N GLY A 60 -8.29 -14.47 -9.05
CA GLY A 60 -7.62 -15.46 -8.19
C GLY A 60 -6.34 -14.95 -7.50
N LYS A 61 -5.94 -13.71 -7.72
CA LYS A 61 -4.76 -13.10 -7.08
C LYS A 61 -5.18 -12.13 -5.98
N GLN A 62 -4.60 -12.28 -4.79
CA GLN A 62 -4.78 -11.36 -3.68
C GLN A 62 -3.97 -10.08 -3.93
N ARG A 63 -4.60 -8.93 -3.73
CA ARG A 63 -4.01 -7.60 -3.95
C ARG A 63 -4.46 -6.60 -2.89
N ALA A 64 -3.60 -5.65 -2.58
CA ALA A 64 -3.93 -4.50 -1.74
C ALA A 64 -4.25 -3.30 -2.64
N CYS A 65 -5.44 -2.74 -2.50
CA CYS A 65 -5.92 -1.65 -3.32
C CYS A 65 -6.06 -0.34 -2.56
N PHE A 66 -5.74 0.75 -3.23
CA PHE A 66 -5.80 2.11 -2.71
C PHE A 66 -6.61 2.99 -3.66
N LEU A 67 -7.33 3.96 -3.12
CA LEU A 67 -8.03 4.95 -3.94
C LEU A 67 -7.03 5.79 -4.73
N ASP A 68 -5.97 6.24 -4.06
CA ASP A 68 -4.88 6.99 -4.66
C ASP A 68 -3.71 6.09 -5.07
N LYS A 69 -2.96 6.53 -6.07
CA LYS A 69 -1.70 5.86 -6.42
C LYS A 69 -0.65 6.07 -5.33
N ARG A 70 0.07 5.00 -5.04
CA ARG A 70 1.13 4.93 -4.01
C ARG A 70 2.51 5.04 -4.68
N PRO A 71 3.22 6.18 -4.55
CA PRO A 71 4.53 6.37 -5.20
C PRO A 71 5.61 5.45 -4.60
N ASP A 72 5.43 5.04 -3.35
CA ASP A 72 6.21 4.03 -2.63
C ASP A 72 6.18 2.65 -3.30
N PHE A 73 5.16 2.37 -4.12
CA PHE A 73 4.92 1.06 -4.76
C PHE A 73 5.26 1.03 -6.25
N VAL A 74 6.14 1.92 -6.72
CA VAL A 74 6.52 2.04 -8.14
C VAL A 74 7.03 0.73 -8.77
N ASN A 75 7.62 -0.16 -7.96
CA ASN A 75 8.16 -1.45 -8.42
C ASN A 75 7.13 -2.59 -8.39
N LEU A 76 5.91 -2.34 -7.90
CA LEU A 76 4.87 -3.36 -7.77
C LEU A 76 3.97 -3.39 -9.01
N ASP A 77 3.53 -4.59 -9.39
CA ASP A 77 2.50 -4.76 -10.42
C ASP A 77 1.21 -4.08 -9.95
N VAL A 78 0.66 -3.17 -10.77
CA VAL A 78 -0.55 -2.43 -10.44
C VAL A 78 -1.63 -2.67 -11.49
N VAL A 79 -2.84 -2.97 -11.00
CA VAL A 79 -4.04 -3.06 -11.82
C VAL A 79 -5.04 -2.02 -11.31
N SER A 80 -5.44 -1.10 -12.18
CA SER A 80 -6.51 -0.15 -11.88
C SER A 80 -7.85 -0.74 -12.28
N ILE A 81 -8.80 -0.80 -11.34
CA ILE A 81 -10.15 -1.32 -11.57
C ILE A 81 -11.19 -0.28 -11.17
N ASN A 82 -12.32 -0.25 -11.88
CA ASN A 82 -13.47 0.55 -11.48
C ASN A 82 -14.36 -0.28 -10.56
N VAL A 83 -14.62 0.23 -9.37
CA VAL A 83 -15.37 -0.47 -8.32
C VAL A 83 -16.61 0.31 -7.96
N GLN A 84 -17.77 -0.31 -8.10
CA GLN A 84 -19.03 0.23 -7.61
C GLN A 84 -19.25 -0.23 -6.17
N THR A 85 -19.46 0.74 -5.27
CA THR A 85 -19.78 0.46 -3.88
C THR A 85 -21.24 0.04 -3.74
N ALA A 86 -21.55 -0.76 -2.72
CA ALA A 86 -22.91 -1.24 -2.44
C ALA A 86 -23.95 -0.11 -2.23
N THR A 87 -23.50 1.12 -1.95
CA THR A 87 -24.35 2.31 -1.82
C THR A 87 -24.82 2.88 -3.17
N GLY A 88 -24.40 2.31 -4.30
CA GLY A 88 -24.82 2.75 -5.64
C GLY A 88 -24.18 4.05 -6.13
N VAL A 89 -23.15 4.55 -5.43
CA VAL A 89 -22.38 5.72 -5.84
C VAL A 89 -21.57 5.39 -7.11
N ALA A 90 -21.21 6.43 -7.87
CA ALA A 90 -20.35 6.34 -9.05
C ALA A 90 -19.11 5.46 -8.78
N ALA A 91 -18.73 4.67 -9.77
CA ALA A 91 -17.60 3.76 -9.65
C ALA A 91 -16.33 4.53 -9.28
N ALA A 92 -15.65 4.09 -8.22
CA ALA A 92 -14.36 4.61 -7.80
C ALA A 92 -13.25 3.76 -8.42
N THR A 93 -12.21 4.40 -8.92
CA THR A 93 -11.04 3.67 -9.41
C THR A 93 -10.15 3.26 -8.23
N TRP A 94 -9.88 1.96 -8.12
CA TRP A 94 -8.97 1.40 -7.13
C TRP A 94 -7.69 0.96 -7.83
N ASN A 95 -6.54 1.35 -7.27
CA ASN A 95 -5.22 0.96 -7.74
C ASN A 95 -4.73 -0.22 -6.89
N CYS A 96 -4.76 -1.42 -7.48
CA CYS A 96 -4.52 -2.68 -6.80
C CYS A 96 -3.11 -3.20 -7.07
N TYR A 97 -2.29 -3.24 -6.03
CA TYR A 97 -0.89 -3.64 -6.11
C TYR A 97 -0.70 -5.12 -5.74
N SER A 98 0.27 -5.77 -6.38
CA SER A 98 0.77 -7.09 -5.96
C SER A 98 1.32 -7.04 -4.54
N LEU A 99 1.06 -8.07 -3.76
CA LEU A 99 1.62 -8.19 -2.41
C LEU A 99 3.10 -8.57 -2.50
N ASP A 100 3.96 -7.71 -1.96
CA ASP A 100 5.38 -7.94 -1.82
C ASP A 100 5.78 -7.79 -0.34
N PRO A 101 6.56 -8.75 0.23
CA PRO A 101 6.90 -8.77 1.65
C PRO A 101 7.80 -7.59 2.10
N THR A 102 8.37 -6.84 1.15
CA THR A 102 9.09 -5.58 1.41
C THR A 102 8.14 -4.51 1.94
N TYR A 103 6.91 -4.48 1.44
CA TYR A 103 5.93 -3.43 1.72
C TYR A 103 4.76 -3.91 2.58
N PHE A 104 4.41 -5.19 2.49
CA PHE A 104 3.26 -5.78 3.16
C PHE A 104 3.66 -6.90 4.10
N GLU A 105 2.95 -7.00 5.22
CA GLU A 105 3.06 -8.13 6.15
C GLU A 105 1.67 -8.71 6.38
N ILE A 106 1.49 -9.98 6.06
CA ILE A 106 0.20 -10.66 6.17
C ILE A 106 0.14 -11.42 7.48
N ILE A 107 -0.66 -10.91 8.42
CA ILE A 107 -0.91 -11.56 9.71
C ILE A 107 -2.29 -12.21 9.62
N GLN A 108 -2.32 -13.52 9.37
CA GLN A 108 -3.56 -14.27 9.34
C GLN A 108 -4.09 -14.40 10.78
N THR A 109 -5.04 -13.56 11.15
CA THR A 109 -5.77 -13.73 12.41
C THR A 109 -6.74 -14.91 12.23
N LYS A 110 -6.48 -16.00 12.95
CA LYS A 110 -7.27 -17.24 12.94
C LYS A 110 -8.64 -17.05 13.59
#